data_AF-A0A9E6F392-F1
#
_entry.id   AF-A0A9E6F392-F1
#
_cell.length_a   1.000
_cell.length_b   1.000
_cell.length_c   1.000
_cell.angle_alpha   90.00
_cell.angle_beta   90.00
_cell.angle_gamma   90.00
#
_symmetry.space_group_name_H-M   'P 1'
#
loop_
_entity.id
_entity.type
_entity.pdbx_description
1 polymer ?
#
loop_
_entity_poly.entity_id
_entity_poly.type
_entity_poly.pdbx_seq_one_letter_code
_entity_poly.pdbx_strand_id
1 'polypeptide(L)'
;MTARLEKKKYQSDLNPKQWEILKSLIPQAKHGGRPRKHNMKDIIDAILYKVKTGCQWAQIPNDFPPCKTVFDYFRKWSLDGTWEKLHNEIRGIARKKNEKRAA
;
A
#
# COMPACT_ATOMS: atom_id res chain seq x y z
N MET A 1 -18.64 -14.68 4.80
CA MET A 1 -17.33 -15.38 4.85
C MET A 1 -16.45 -14.86 3.73
N THR A 2 -15.59 -13.86 3.99
CA THR A 2 -14.59 -13.42 3.00
C THR A 2 -13.53 -14.48 2.91
N ALA A 3 -13.50 -15.21 1.79
CA ALA A 3 -12.41 -16.12 1.46
C ALA A 3 -11.09 -15.38 1.68
N ARG A 4 -10.25 -15.93 2.56
CA ARG A 4 -8.85 -15.54 2.67
C ARG A 4 -8.22 -15.99 1.36
N LEU A 5 -8.19 -15.11 0.37
CA LEU A 5 -7.36 -15.31 -0.81
C LEU A 5 -5.95 -15.48 -0.27
N GLU A 6 -5.37 -16.66 -0.46
CA GLU A 6 -4.00 -16.96 -0.08
C GLU A 6 -3.08 -16.02 -0.86
N LYS A 7 -2.79 -14.87 -0.25
CA LYS A 7 -2.06 -13.76 -0.86
C LYS A 7 -0.64 -14.22 -1.19
N LYS A 8 -0.26 -14.10 -2.46
CA LYS A 8 1.12 -14.34 -2.88
C LYS A 8 2.01 -13.21 -2.38
N LYS A 9 3.24 -13.55 -2.01
CA LYS A 9 4.23 -12.55 -1.61
C LYS A 9 4.87 -11.96 -2.85
N TYR A 10 4.80 -10.65 -2.99
CA TYR A 10 5.44 -9.93 -4.09
C TYR A 10 6.71 -9.23 -3.63
N GLN A 11 7.64 -8.99 -4.54
CA GLN A 11 8.86 -8.20 -4.26
C GLN A 11 8.56 -6.72 -3.98
N SER A 12 7.34 -6.26 -4.25
CA SER A 12 6.85 -4.92 -3.90
C SER A 12 6.32 -4.84 -2.47
N ASP A 13 6.07 -5.97 -1.81
CA ASP A 13 5.39 -6.00 -0.51
C ASP A 13 6.25 -5.41 0.59
N LEU A 14 5.59 -4.70 1.51
CA LEU A 14 6.24 -4.15 2.68
C LEU A 14 6.64 -5.25 3.66
N ASN A 15 7.90 -5.20 4.07
CA ASN A 15 8.34 -6.01 5.20
C ASN A 15 7.68 -5.51 6.52
N PRO A 16 7.68 -6.33 7.58
CA PRO A 16 7.04 -5.94 8.85
C PRO A 16 7.55 -4.61 9.42
N LYS A 17 8.87 -4.35 9.36
CA LYS A 17 9.46 -3.12 9.89
C LYS A 17 9.01 -1.88 9.10
N GLN A 18 8.94 -1.97 7.78
CA GLN A 18 8.44 -0.88 6.94
C GLN A 18 6.96 -0.62 7.22
N TRP A 19 6.17 -1.69 7.39
CA TRP A 19 4.76 -1.57 7.72
C TRP A 19 4.52 -0.84 9.04
N GLU A 20 5.32 -1.15 10.07
CA GLU A 20 5.22 -0.51 11.38
C GLU A 20 5.48 1.00 11.34
N ILE A 21 6.35 1.46 10.43
CA ILE A 21 6.61 2.89 10.21
C ILE A 21 5.42 3.54 9.49
N LEU A 22 4.89 2.89 8.45
CA LEU A 22 3.86 3.49 7.61
C LEU A 22 2.48 3.50 8.24
N LYS A 23 2.14 2.51 9.09
CA LYS A 23 0.79 2.38 9.66
C LYS A 23 0.35 3.61 10.44
N SER A 24 1.28 4.36 11.04
CA SER A 24 0.99 5.58 11.81
C SER A 24 0.61 6.77 10.92
N LEU A 25 1.00 6.74 9.65
CA LEU A 25 0.72 7.78 8.67
C LEU A 25 -0.62 7.56 7.98
N ILE A 26 -1.22 6.38 8.14
CA ILE A 26 -2.51 6.04 7.54
C ILE A 26 -3.61 6.77 8.32
N PRO A 27 -4.44 7.59 7.67
CA PRO A 27 -5.54 8.28 8.34
C PRO A 27 -6.45 7.28 9.03
N GLN A 28 -7.01 7.68 10.17
CA GLN A 28 -8.01 6.86 10.86
C GLN A 28 -9.28 6.70 10.01
N ALA A 29 -10.02 5.62 10.24
CA ALA A 29 -11.31 5.44 9.60
C ALA A 29 -12.24 6.58 10.05
N LYS A 30 -12.92 7.23 9.09
CA LYS A 30 -13.90 8.28 9.42
C LYS A 30 -15.06 7.65 10.19
N HIS A 31 -15.52 8.36 11.22
CA HIS A 31 -16.71 7.97 11.97
C HIS A 31 -17.98 8.13 11.12
N GLY A 32 -18.98 7.26 11.30
CA GLY A 32 -20.28 7.33 10.61
C GLY A 32 -20.31 6.83 9.16
N GLY A 33 -19.19 6.35 8.61
CA GLY A 33 -19.11 5.79 7.25
C GLY A 33 -19.12 4.26 7.21
N ARG A 34 -19.15 3.69 5.99
CA ARG A 34 -18.97 2.25 5.79
C ARG A 34 -17.61 1.81 6.38
N PRO A 35 -17.58 0.79 7.25
CA PRO A 35 -16.35 0.33 7.86
C PRO A 35 -15.35 -0.19 6.82
N ARG A 36 -14.06 -0.07 7.13
CA ARG A 36 -12.98 -0.61 6.30
C ARG A 36 -13.08 -2.14 6.28
N LYS A 37 -13.34 -2.71 5.10
CA LYS A 37 -13.40 -4.16 4.91
C LYS A 37 -12.03 -4.79 4.69
N HIS A 38 -11.12 -4.08 4.02
CA HIS A 38 -9.81 -4.60 3.63
C HIS A 38 -8.72 -4.12 4.59
N ASN A 39 -7.71 -4.97 4.81
CA ASN A 39 -6.52 -4.59 5.56
C ASN A 39 -5.78 -3.47 4.81
N MET A 40 -5.41 -2.41 5.53
CA MET A 40 -4.71 -1.27 4.94
C MET A 40 -3.33 -1.64 4.39
N LYS A 41 -2.69 -2.67 4.96
CA LYS A 41 -1.45 -3.22 4.43
C LYS A 41 -1.64 -3.77 3.02
N ASP A 42 -2.71 -4.53 2.80
CA ASP A 42 -2.97 -5.13 1.48
C ASP A 42 -3.31 -4.09 0.43
N ILE A 43 -3.99 -2.99 0.82
CA ILE A 43 -4.22 -1.85 -0.06
C ILE A 43 -2.89 -1.20 -0.46
N ILE A 44 -2.00 -0.95 0.50
CA ILE A 44 -0.71 -0.31 0.21
C ILE A 44 0.19 -1.23 -0.61
N ASP A 45 0.27 -2.52 -0.28
CA ASP A 45 1.04 -3.50 -1.05
C ASP A 45 0.55 -3.56 -2.51
N ALA A 46 -0.78 -3.51 -2.74
CA ALA A 46 -1.35 -3.47 -4.09
C ALA A 46 -0.99 -2.17 -4.84
N ILE A 47 -1.02 -1.01 -4.17
CA ILE A 47 -0.59 0.26 -4.77
C ILE A 47 0.91 0.21 -5.11
N LEU A 48 1.73 -0.33 -4.22
CA LEU A 48 3.18 -0.47 -4.45
C LEU A 48 3.48 -1.43 -5.59
N TYR A 49 2.74 -2.53 -5.71
CA TYR A 49 2.83 -3.44 -6.84
C TYR A 49 2.55 -2.70 -8.15
N LYS A 50 1.43 -1.97 -8.20
CA LYS A 50 1.04 -1.15 -9.36
C LYS A 50 2.10 -0.11 -9.74
N VAL A 51 2.64 0.61 -8.76
CA VAL A 51 3.65 1.66 -8.99
C VAL A 51 4.99 1.07 -9.43
N LYS A 52 5.39 -0.06 -8.87
CA LYS A 52 6.66 -0.73 -9.20
C LYS A 52 6.64 -1.41 -10.57
N THR A 53 5.52 -2.01 -10.94
CA THR A 53 5.38 -2.76 -12.20
C THR A 53 4.90 -1.89 -13.36
N GLY A 54 4.17 -0.82 -13.08
CA GLY A 54 3.51 0.00 -14.10
C GLY A 54 2.33 -0.69 -14.80
N CYS A 55 1.90 -1.88 -14.35
CA CYS A 55 0.79 -2.63 -14.97
C CYS A 55 -0.53 -1.82 -14.93
N GLN A 56 -1.52 -2.12 -15.75
CA GLN A 56 -2.83 -1.43 -15.67
C GLN A 56 -3.57 -1.77 -14.36
N TRP A 57 -4.49 -0.90 -13.90
CA TRP A 57 -5.24 -1.14 -12.65
C TRP A 57 -6.06 -2.44 -12.71
N ALA A 58 -6.66 -2.74 -13.85
CA ALA A 58 -7.39 -3.99 -14.11
C ALA A 58 -6.47 -5.23 -14.19
N GLN A 59 -5.15 -5.05 -14.23
CA GLN A 59 -4.15 -6.11 -14.31
C GLN A 59 -3.44 -6.36 -12.97
N ILE A 60 -3.88 -5.70 -11.90
CA ILE A 60 -3.42 -6.05 -10.55
C ILE A 60 -3.89 -7.48 -10.23
N PRO A 61 -3.02 -8.34 -9.67
CA PRO A 61 -3.38 -9.70 -9.31
C PRO A 61 -4.64 -9.80 -8.43
N ASN A 62 -5.47 -10.82 -8.68
CA ASN A 62 -6.78 -10.99 -8.04
C ASN A 62 -6.69 -11.41 -6.56
N ASP A 63 -5.51 -11.73 -6.05
CA ASP A 63 -5.24 -12.01 -4.64
C ASP A 63 -5.05 -10.72 -3.80
N PHE A 64 -4.94 -9.56 -4.45
CA PHE A 64 -5.08 -8.26 -3.79
C PHE A 64 -6.56 -7.89 -3.59
N PRO A 65 -6.85 -6.88 -2.74
CA PRO A 65 -8.17 -6.26 -2.68
C PRO A 65 -8.65 -5.83 -4.07
N PRO A 66 -9.98 -5.78 -4.32
CA PRO A 66 -10.52 -5.42 -5.63
C PRO A 66 -9.90 -4.14 -6.19
N CYS A 67 -9.48 -4.18 -7.45
CA CYS A 67 -8.73 -3.09 -8.08
C CYS A 67 -9.42 -1.73 -7.96
N LYS A 68 -10.76 -1.69 -8.07
CA LYS A 68 -11.58 -0.49 -7.85
C LYS A 68 -11.39 0.08 -6.45
N THR A 69 -11.43 -0.76 -5.42
CA THR A 69 -11.20 -0.35 -4.03
C THR A 69 -9.78 0.20 -3.87
N VAL A 70 -8.77 -0.48 -4.41
CA VAL A 70 -7.37 -0.03 -4.33
C VAL A 70 -7.22 1.35 -5.00
N PHE A 71 -7.80 1.51 -6.19
CA PHE A 71 -7.80 2.78 -6.92
C PHE A 71 -8.52 3.89 -6.15
N ASP A 72 -9.66 3.62 -5.53
CA ASP A 72 -10.40 4.61 -4.74
C ASP A 72 -9.56 5.13 -3.57
N TYR A 73 -8.84 4.24 -2.87
CA TYR A 73 -7.89 4.62 -1.82
C TYR A 73 -6.73 5.44 -2.37
N PHE A 74 -6.11 4.99 -3.46
CA PHE A 74 -5.01 5.70 -4.12
C PHE A 74 -5.44 7.11 -4.51
N ARG A 75 -6.54 7.25 -5.26
CA ARG A 75 -7.08 8.54 -5.69
C ARG A 75 -7.36 9.45 -4.51
N LYS A 76 -8.02 8.95 -3.47
CA LYS A 76 -8.32 9.74 -2.27
C LYS A 76 -7.06 10.23 -1.59
N TRP A 77 -6.08 9.36 -1.40
CA TRP A 77 -4.83 9.69 -0.71
C TRP A 77 -3.91 10.58 -1.52
N SER A 78 -3.94 10.51 -2.85
CA SER A 78 -3.24 11.47 -3.72
C SER A 78 -3.88 12.85 -3.66
N LEU A 79 -5.21 12.94 -3.51
CA LEU A 79 -5.90 14.23 -3.41
C LEU A 79 -5.69 14.91 -2.05
N ASP A 80 -5.56 14.14 -0.96
CA ASP A 80 -5.40 14.69 0.39
C ASP A 80 -3.94 14.77 0.88
N GLY A 81 -2.97 14.40 0.03
CA GLY A 81 -1.54 14.46 0.36
C GLY A 81 -1.01 13.27 1.17
N THR A 82 -1.89 12.31 1.55
CA THR A 82 -1.48 11.12 2.32
C THR A 82 -0.55 10.23 1.51
N TRP A 83 -0.81 10.08 0.20
CA TRP A 83 0.00 9.21 -0.64
C TRP A 83 1.42 9.75 -0.79
N GLU A 84 1.58 11.04 -0.98
CA GLU A 84 2.87 11.72 -1.11
C GLU A 84 3.70 11.52 0.16
N LYS A 85 3.09 11.66 1.35
CA LYS A 85 3.74 11.40 2.64
C LYS A 85 4.21 9.95 2.76
N LEU A 86 3.31 8.99 2.48
CA LEU A 86 3.62 7.56 2.51
C LEU A 86 4.77 7.22 1.54
N HIS A 87 4.70 7.74 0.31
CA HIS A 87 5.68 7.46 -0.73
C HIS A 87 7.06 8.05 -0.39
N ASN A 88 7.10 9.27 0.17
CA ASN A 88 8.34 9.89 0.61
C ASN A 88 9.03 9.10 1.72
N GLU A 89 8.29 8.60 2.69
CA GLU A 89 8.83 7.75 3.75
C GLU A 89 9.41 6.44 3.22
N ILE A 90 8.71 5.78 2.29
CA ILE A 90 9.23 4.58 1.63
C ILE A 90 10.54 4.88 0.88
N ARG A 91 10.61 5.99 0.14
CA ARG A 91 11.83 6.40 -0.56
C ARG A 91 12.97 6.72 0.41
N GLY A 92 12.67 7.35 1.55
CA GLY A 92 13.64 7.61 2.61
C GLY A 92 14.25 6.33 3.18
N ILE A 93 13.41 5.32 3.44
CA ILE A 93 13.88 4.00 3.89
C ILE A 93 14.75 3.33 2.83
N ALA A 94 14.36 3.41 1.55
CA ALA A 94 15.13 2.83 0.45
C ALA A 94 16.51 3.48 0.27
N ARG A 95 16.59 4.82 0.39
CA ARG A 95 17.86 5.57 0.33
C ARG A 95 18.84 5.13 1.42
N LYS A 96 18.38 5.13 2.68
CA LYS A 96 19.19 4.70 3.83
C LYS A 96 19.69 3.26 3.70
N LYS A 97 18.90 2.37 3.08
CA LYS A 97 19.31 0.99 2.82
C LYS A 97 20.43 0.90 1.78
N ASN A 98 20.38 1.74 0.74
CA ASN A 98 21.41 1.74 -0.30
C ASN A 98 22.73 2.32 0.21
N GLU A 99 22.69 3.38 1.01
CA GLU A 99 23.89 3.96 1.67
C GLU A 99 24.61 2.92 2.54
N LYS A 100 23.86 2.17 3.37
CA LYS A 100 24.41 1.08 4.20
C LYS A 100 24.98 -0.12 3.43
N ARG A 101 24.65 -0.26 2.14
CA ARG A 101 25.20 -1.32 1.29
C ARG A 101 26.46 -0.88 0.55
N ALA A 102 26.67 0.43 0.43
CA ALA A 102 27.80 1.02 -0.24
C ALA A 102 28.96 1.36 0.72
N ALA A 103 28.71 1.34 2.03
CA ALA A 103 29.69 1.41 3.10
C ALA A 103 30.08 0.00 3.57
#